data_AF-E9HVC4-F1
#
_entry.id   AF-E9HVC4-F1
#
_cell.length_a   1.000
_cell.length_b   1.000
_cell.length_c   1.000
_cell.angle_alpha   90.00
_cell.angle_beta   90.00
_cell.angle_gamma   90.00
#
_symmetry.space_group_name_H-M   'P 1'
#
loop_
_entity.id
_entity.type
_entity.pdbx_description
1 polymer ?
#
loop_
_entity_poly.entity_id
_entity_poly.type
_entity_poly.pdbx_seq_one_letter_code
_entity_poly.pdbx_strand_id
1 'polypeptide(L)'
;MKNQLIQLVTHQSRSLSFFTLFFVGVVFVWKQQTHANNYSNRIPCKRRPEVINETEEITSNYISPLCNCGKEIPVQSIQPDPNAFKWCSPDSSVRGMHQKVITYTLYGNVHNASVAKRYYSLLRNISLTAERDYPDWVVRIYHNIRDRGGPEREAHDQLCDIYCRFHNVDLCSVPLLIERIGNQTFPIDPALVAGLNPKMFRYLVMLDPNVDVFISRDVDSIIWPREVDAVAEWLKSNYTFHVMRDHKFHGSIILAGMWGAKLIQRRDLIEGLMRALVLAGQNQIGWQDQASLDTIVWPAAKYDVMAHDSYQCQNEHLTRTSPLKVFPFPTQRAGRYYVGGAGGDLYPDKCPEACRPTDHKDWEYC
;
A
#
# COMPACT_ATOMS: atom_id res chain seq x y z
N MET A 1 -15.79 47.39 10.99
CA MET A 1 -14.71 48.41 11.06
C MET A 1 -13.94 48.20 12.36
N LYS A 2 -12.59 48.25 12.30
CA LYS A 2 -11.60 48.62 13.35
C LYS A 2 -11.93 48.34 14.83
N ASN A 3 -11.20 47.45 15.51
CA ASN A 3 -10.02 47.73 16.39
C ASN A 3 -10.42 47.87 17.88
N GLN A 4 -9.62 47.54 18.91
CA GLN A 4 -8.31 46.85 19.06
C GLN A 4 -8.03 46.56 20.56
N LEU A 5 -7.28 45.48 20.87
CA LEU A 5 -6.35 45.29 22.05
C LEU A 5 -6.88 45.59 23.50
N ILE A 6 -6.19 45.38 24.64
CA ILE A 6 -4.85 44.87 25.03
C ILE A 6 -5.07 43.93 26.26
N GLN A 7 -4.51 42.72 26.37
CA GLN A 7 -3.31 42.29 27.15
C GLN A 7 -3.20 40.74 27.06
N LEU A 8 -2.09 40.00 27.23
CA LEU A 8 -0.86 40.05 28.08
C LEU A 8 -0.99 39.42 29.48
N VAL A 9 -0.73 38.10 29.58
CA VAL A 9 -0.13 37.47 30.77
C VAL A 9 0.99 36.51 30.33
N THR A 10 2.22 36.86 30.67
CA THR A 10 3.40 35.99 30.57
C THR A 10 3.61 35.25 31.88
N HIS A 11 3.87 33.94 31.87
CA HIS A 11 4.50 33.30 33.03
C HIS A 11 5.43 32.12 32.70
N GLN A 12 6.73 32.39 32.87
CA GLN A 12 7.84 31.49 33.24
C GLN A 12 7.84 30.03 32.77
N SER A 13 8.78 29.74 31.86
CA SER A 13 9.42 28.43 31.80
C SER A 13 10.23 28.16 33.08
N ARG A 14 10.09 26.96 33.66
CA ARG A 14 11.06 26.43 34.62
C ARG A 14 11.89 25.35 33.92
N SER A 15 13.21 25.54 33.91
CA SER A 15 14.16 24.54 33.44
C SER A 15 14.17 23.34 34.39
N LEU A 16 14.02 22.13 33.85
CA LEU A 16 14.47 20.92 34.53
C LEU A 16 15.87 20.55 34.00
N SER A 17 16.83 20.50 34.91
CA SER A 17 18.21 20.14 34.62
C SER A 17 18.31 18.66 34.23
N PHE A 18 18.92 18.37 33.08
CA PHE A 18 19.26 17.01 32.69
C PHE A 18 20.39 16.46 33.58
N PHE A 19 20.12 15.38 34.31
CA PHE A 19 21.17 14.56 34.91
C PHE A 19 21.75 13.63 33.84
N THR A 20 23.01 13.87 33.47
CA THR A 20 23.78 12.99 32.58
C THR A 20 24.27 11.75 33.34
N LEU A 21 23.60 10.62 33.14
CA LEU A 21 24.08 9.31 33.60
C LEU A 21 25.20 8.80 32.68
N PHE A 22 26.43 8.77 33.18
CA PHE A 22 27.56 8.12 32.52
C PHE A 22 27.39 6.59 32.56
N PHE A 23 27.10 5.98 31.41
CA PHE A 23 27.24 4.53 31.24
C PHE A 23 28.68 4.18 30.86
N VAL A 24 29.42 3.57 31.80
CA VAL A 24 30.75 2.98 31.52
C VAL A 24 30.55 1.57 30.99
N GLY A 25 30.74 1.39 29.68
CA GLY A 25 30.69 0.08 29.03
C GLY A 25 31.98 -0.71 29.24
N VAL A 26 31.90 -1.86 29.92
CA VAL A 26 33.02 -2.81 30.03
C VAL A 26 33.01 -3.76 28.82
N VAL A 27 34.00 -3.63 27.95
CA VAL A 27 34.17 -4.51 26.77
C VAL A 27 35.00 -5.74 27.16
N PHE A 28 34.36 -6.91 27.23
CA PHE A 28 35.07 -8.19 27.33
C PHE A 28 35.44 -8.71 25.94
N VAL A 29 36.72 -8.62 25.59
CA VAL A 29 37.28 -9.25 24.37
C VAL A 29 37.61 -10.71 24.68
N TRP A 30 36.80 -11.65 24.19
CA TRP A 30 37.17 -13.07 24.19
C TRP A 30 38.01 -13.41 22.96
N LYS A 31 39.27 -13.76 23.20
CA LYS A 31 40.25 -14.13 22.17
C LYS A 31 40.20 -15.65 21.95
N GLN A 32 39.36 -16.12 21.03
CA GLN A 32 39.43 -17.53 20.60
C GLN A 32 40.49 -17.71 19.53
N GLN A 33 41.49 -18.53 19.85
CA GLN A 33 42.56 -18.94 18.96
C GLN A 33 42.43 -20.46 18.76
N THR A 34 41.93 -20.88 17.60
CA THR A 34 41.82 -22.29 17.23
C THR A 34 42.80 -22.61 16.10
N HIS A 35 43.65 -23.62 16.34
CA HIS A 35 44.66 -24.06 15.40
C HIS A 35 44.04 -24.74 14.18
N ALA A 36 44.50 -24.36 12.98
CA ALA A 36 44.25 -25.14 11.78
C ALA A 36 45.11 -26.42 11.81
N ASN A 37 44.48 -27.59 11.64
CA ASN A 37 45.17 -28.84 11.36
C ASN A 37 44.57 -29.46 10.09
N ASN A 38 45.41 -29.58 9.06
CA ASN A 38 45.05 -30.24 7.80
C ASN A 38 44.99 -31.76 7.99
N TYR A 39 43.85 -32.37 7.68
CA TYR A 39 43.80 -33.79 7.30
C TYR A 39 42.90 -33.96 6.07
N SER A 40 43.55 -34.22 4.93
CA SER A 40 42.88 -34.52 3.67
C SER A 40 42.45 -35.99 3.65
N ASN A 41 41.15 -36.25 3.68
CA ASN A 41 40.59 -37.54 3.26
C ASN A 41 39.39 -37.32 2.33
N ARG A 42 39.56 -37.70 1.05
CA ARG A 42 38.52 -37.58 0.02
C ARG A 42 37.53 -38.73 0.16
N ILE A 43 36.31 -38.43 0.59
CA ILE A 43 35.16 -39.34 0.47
C ILE A 43 34.25 -38.80 -0.64
N PRO A 44 33.90 -39.58 -1.67
CA PRO A 44 33.03 -39.11 -2.74
C PRO A 44 31.57 -39.04 -2.25
N CYS A 45 31.09 -37.84 -1.92
CA CYS A 45 29.66 -37.62 -1.68
C CYS A 45 28.88 -37.90 -2.97
N LYS A 46 28.11 -38.99 -2.98
CA LYS A 46 27.02 -39.18 -3.93
C LYS A 46 26.08 -37.98 -3.83
N ARG A 47 25.73 -37.36 -4.97
CA ARG A 47 24.67 -36.36 -4.99
C ARG A 47 23.39 -36.99 -4.44
N ARG A 48 22.79 -36.37 -3.41
CA ARG A 48 21.35 -36.53 -3.20
C ARG A 48 20.66 -35.99 -4.46
N PRO A 49 19.60 -36.64 -4.97
CA PRO A 49 18.73 -35.96 -5.92
C PRO A 49 18.16 -34.71 -5.22
N GLU A 50 18.12 -33.60 -5.95
CA GLU A 50 17.30 -32.46 -5.54
C GLU A 50 15.86 -32.94 -5.49
N VAL A 51 15.29 -32.99 -4.30
CA VAL A 51 13.85 -33.08 -4.14
C VAL A 51 13.33 -31.68 -4.45
N ILE A 52 13.00 -31.46 -5.73
CA ILE A 52 12.14 -30.34 -6.11
C ILE A 52 10.79 -30.67 -5.49
N ASN A 53 10.51 -30.07 -4.33
CA ASN A 53 9.15 -30.01 -3.81
C ASN A 53 8.40 -29.01 -4.69
N GLU A 54 7.87 -29.50 -5.83
CA GLU A 54 6.69 -28.92 -6.45
C GLU A 54 5.57 -29.04 -5.41
N THR A 55 5.39 -28.02 -4.59
CA THR A 55 4.16 -27.87 -3.82
C THR A 55 3.05 -27.61 -4.82
N GLU A 56 2.24 -28.63 -5.12
CA GLU A 56 1.02 -28.47 -5.93
C GLU A 56 0.23 -27.28 -5.38
N GLU A 57 0.08 -26.24 -6.20
CA GLU A 57 -0.66 -25.05 -5.83
C GLU A 57 -2.14 -25.43 -5.79
N ILE A 58 -2.67 -25.62 -4.58
CA ILE A 58 -4.06 -26.02 -4.39
C ILE A 58 -4.94 -24.88 -4.87
N THR A 59 -5.71 -25.11 -5.94
CA THR A 59 -6.69 -24.14 -6.45
C THR A 59 -8.11 -24.54 -6.07
N SER A 60 -8.95 -23.55 -5.85
CA SER A 60 -10.39 -23.71 -5.66
C SER A 60 -11.14 -23.02 -6.79
N ASN A 61 -12.07 -23.75 -7.41
CA ASN A 61 -12.97 -23.19 -8.41
C ASN A 61 -14.12 -22.45 -7.71
N TYR A 62 -14.16 -21.12 -7.86
CA TYR A 62 -15.20 -20.27 -7.28
C TYR A 62 -16.02 -19.58 -8.37
N ILE A 63 -17.35 -19.54 -8.21
CA ILE A 63 -18.25 -18.81 -9.11
C ILE A 63 -18.66 -17.50 -8.45
N SER A 64 -18.26 -16.38 -9.06
CA SER A 64 -18.57 -15.05 -8.52
C SER A 64 -20.07 -14.76 -8.55
N PRO A 65 -20.73 -14.47 -7.41
CA PRO A 65 -22.12 -14.04 -7.41
C PRO A 65 -22.29 -12.66 -8.05
N LEU A 66 -21.24 -11.83 -8.05
CA LEU A 66 -21.26 -10.51 -8.68
C LEU A 66 -21.25 -10.63 -10.21
N CYS A 67 -20.35 -11.46 -10.76
CA CYS A 67 -20.03 -11.50 -12.19
C CYS A 67 -20.49 -12.77 -12.95
N ASN A 68 -20.98 -13.79 -12.26
CA ASN A 68 -21.45 -15.06 -12.84
C ASN A 68 -20.41 -15.81 -13.70
N CYS A 69 -19.13 -15.66 -13.38
CA CYS A 69 -18.04 -16.41 -13.99
C CYS A 69 -17.32 -17.27 -12.95
N GLY A 70 -16.84 -18.43 -13.40
CA GLY A 70 -15.94 -19.29 -12.64
C GLY A 70 -14.51 -18.77 -12.71
N LYS A 71 -13.78 -18.91 -11.61
CA LYS A 71 -12.39 -18.47 -11.46
C LYS A 71 -11.65 -19.44 -10.55
N GLU A 72 -10.45 -19.84 -10.98
CA GLU A 72 -9.53 -20.60 -10.15
C GLU A 72 -8.79 -19.63 -9.21
N ILE A 73 -8.89 -19.91 -7.91
CA ILE A 73 -8.30 -19.10 -6.86
C ILE A 73 -7.26 -19.98 -6.15
N PRO A 74 -5.98 -19.59 -6.09
CA PRO A 74 -5.00 -20.21 -5.20
C PRO A 74 -5.48 -20.15 -3.76
N VAL A 75 -5.53 -21.30 -3.08
CA VAL A 75 -5.95 -21.43 -1.69
C VAL A 75 -4.85 -21.99 -0.81
N GLN A 76 -4.87 -21.59 0.45
CA GLN A 76 -3.99 -22.18 1.46
C GLN A 76 -4.44 -23.60 1.81
N SER A 77 -3.49 -24.45 2.20
CA SER A 77 -3.77 -25.83 2.63
C SER A 77 -4.65 -25.93 3.87
N ILE A 78 -4.74 -24.85 4.66
CA ILE A 78 -5.67 -24.70 5.78
C ILE A 78 -6.92 -24.00 5.26
N GLN A 79 -8.06 -24.70 5.34
CA GLN A 79 -9.36 -24.11 4.98
C GLN A 79 -9.68 -22.92 5.91
N PRO A 80 -10.14 -21.77 5.37
CA PRO A 80 -10.59 -20.65 6.20
C PRO A 80 -11.74 -21.06 7.13
N ASP A 81 -11.84 -20.45 8.31
CA ASP A 81 -13.03 -20.61 9.17
C ASP A 81 -14.29 -20.21 8.37
N PRO A 82 -15.27 -21.11 8.15
CA PRO A 82 -16.46 -20.79 7.37
C PRO A 82 -17.30 -19.64 7.96
N ASN A 83 -17.12 -19.34 9.25
CA ASN A 83 -17.78 -18.25 9.98
C ASN A 83 -16.98 -16.94 9.98
N ALA A 84 -15.75 -16.93 9.46
CA ALA A 84 -14.92 -15.73 9.41
C ALA A 84 -15.60 -14.61 8.58
N PHE A 85 -15.43 -13.36 9.03
CA PHE A 85 -16.02 -12.22 8.34
C PHE A 85 -15.41 -12.01 6.95
N LYS A 86 -16.25 -12.02 5.92
CA LYS A 86 -15.84 -11.92 4.52
C LYS A 86 -15.69 -10.45 4.10
N TRP A 87 -14.50 -9.89 4.31
CA TRP A 87 -14.26 -8.45 4.22
C TRP A 87 -14.41 -7.88 2.80
N CYS A 88 -13.43 -8.03 1.90
CA CYS A 88 -13.60 -7.56 0.51
C CYS A 88 -14.78 -8.25 -0.21
N SER A 89 -14.75 -9.58 -0.21
CA SER A 89 -15.74 -10.45 -0.85
C SER A 89 -15.55 -11.91 -0.36
N PRO A 90 -16.50 -12.83 -0.61
CA PRO A 90 -16.34 -14.24 -0.25
C PRO A 90 -15.15 -14.91 -0.94
N ASP A 91 -14.93 -14.65 -2.23
CA ASP A 91 -13.79 -15.14 -3.02
C ASP A 91 -12.45 -14.62 -2.50
N SER A 92 -12.37 -13.34 -2.16
CA SER A 92 -11.17 -12.76 -1.54
C SER A 92 -10.81 -13.42 -0.20
N SER A 93 -11.82 -13.95 0.51
CA SER A 93 -11.65 -14.66 1.79
C SER A 93 -11.21 -16.12 1.60
N VAL A 94 -11.52 -16.75 0.46
CA VAL A 94 -11.13 -18.13 0.13
C VAL A 94 -9.61 -18.27 -0.05
N ARG A 95 -8.91 -17.18 -0.40
CA ARG A 95 -7.44 -17.11 -0.49
C ARG A 95 -6.72 -17.37 0.85
N GLY A 96 -7.40 -17.25 1.99
CA GLY A 96 -6.81 -17.39 3.32
C GLY A 96 -6.05 -16.16 3.80
N MET A 97 -5.24 -16.33 4.85
CA MET A 97 -4.50 -15.25 5.55
C MET A 97 -3.27 -14.77 4.75
N HIS A 98 -2.47 -13.86 5.31
CA HIS A 98 -1.16 -13.48 4.76
C HIS A 98 -1.15 -12.87 3.34
N GLN A 99 -2.28 -12.31 2.91
CA GLN A 99 -2.40 -11.70 1.58
C GLN A 99 -1.56 -10.42 1.48
N LYS A 100 -0.95 -10.21 0.32
CA LYS A 100 -0.35 -8.93 -0.10
C LYS A 100 -1.31 -8.27 -1.10
N VAL A 101 -1.70 -7.03 -0.88
CA VAL A 101 -2.81 -6.40 -1.63
C VAL A 101 -2.44 -5.06 -2.27
N ILE A 102 -2.77 -4.90 -3.55
CA ILE A 102 -2.71 -3.61 -4.26
C ILE A 102 -4.14 -3.05 -4.30
N THR A 103 -4.43 -1.97 -3.57
CA THR A 103 -5.79 -1.40 -3.53
C THR A 103 -6.00 -0.24 -4.48
N TYR A 104 -7.11 -0.32 -5.21
CA TYR A 104 -7.65 0.74 -6.06
C TYR A 104 -9.07 1.07 -5.64
N THR A 105 -9.59 2.23 -6.06
CA THR A 105 -11.00 2.59 -5.90
C THR A 105 -11.56 3.14 -7.21
N LEU A 106 -12.65 2.55 -7.70
CA LEU A 106 -13.43 3.04 -8.83
C LEU A 106 -14.75 3.59 -8.30
N TYR A 107 -14.99 4.88 -8.52
CA TYR A 107 -16.18 5.57 -8.02
C TYR A 107 -16.62 6.73 -8.90
N GLY A 108 -17.83 7.20 -8.65
CA GLY A 108 -18.40 8.39 -9.30
C GLY A 108 -19.40 8.05 -10.40
N ASN A 109 -19.84 9.08 -11.13
CA ASN A 109 -20.87 8.95 -12.15
C ASN A 109 -20.29 8.32 -13.43
N VAL A 110 -20.40 7.00 -13.51
CA VAL A 110 -19.97 6.16 -14.64
C VAL A 110 -20.93 6.19 -15.83
N HIS A 111 -22.02 6.98 -15.80
CA HIS A 111 -22.98 7.07 -16.92
C HIS A 111 -22.40 7.79 -18.15
N ASN A 112 -21.20 8.37 -18.04
CA ASN A 112 -20.45 8.83 -19.20
C ASN A 112 -19.56 7.69 -19.75
N ALA A 113 -20.02 7.04 -20.81
CA ALA A 113 -19.32 5.92 -21.48
C ALA A 113 -17.85 6.21 -21.85
N SER A 114 -17.48 7.47 -22.15
CA SER A 114 -16.08 7.83 -22.43
C SER A 114 -15.19 7.77 -21.18
N VAL A 115 -15.76 8.09 -20.02
CA VAL A 115 -15.09 8.03 -18.71
C VAL A 115 -15.02 6.58 -18.23
N ALA A 116 -16.12 5.82 -18.35
CA ALA A 116 -16.15 4.38 -18.07
C ALA A 116 -15.08 3.64 -18.90
N LYS A 117 -15.08 3.81 -20.22
CA LYS A 117 -14.08 3.23 -21.13
C LYS A 117 -12.64 3.60 -20.78
N ARG A 118 -12.37 4.85 -20.36
CA ARG A 118 -11.04 5.27 -19.90
C ARG A 118 -10.61 4.51 -18.64
N TYR A 119 -11.45 4.47 -17.60
CA TYR A 119 -11.11 3.77 -16.36
C TYR A 119 -11.00 2.26 -16.57
N TYR A 120 -11.85 1.65 -17.37
CA TYR A 120 -11.73 0.24 -17.77
C TYR A 120 -10.38 -0.05 -18.48
N SER A 121 -9.95 0.80 -19.43
CA SER A 121 -8.65 0.60 -20.09
C SER A 121 -7.46 0.73 -19.13
N LEU A 122 -7.54 1.63 -18.15
CA LEU A 122 -6.54 1.76 -17.09
C LEU A 122 -6.53 0.54 -16.15
N LEU A 123 -7.70 0.09 -15.66
CA LEU A 123 -7.81 -1.07 -14.79
C LEU A 123 -7.35 -2.36 -15.49
N ARG A 124 -7.61 -2.51 -16.79
CA ARG A 124 -7.07 -3.63 -17.59
C ARG A 124 -5.54 -3.58 -17.66
N ASN A 125 -4.95 -2.40 -17.86
CA ASN A 125 -3.49 -2.24 -17.86
C ASN A 125 -2.88 -2.51 -16.48
N ILE A 126 -3.51 -2.02 -15.42
CA ILE A 126 -3.15 -2.30 -14.01
C ILE A 126 -3.16 -3.80 -13.73
N SER A 127 -4.21 -4.52 -14.16
CA SER A 127 -4.32 -5.96 -13.91
C SER A 127 -3.23 -6.75 -14.66
N LEU A 128 -2.95 -6.37 -15.91
CA LEU A 128 -1.85 -6.94 -16.70
C LEU A 128 -0.47 -6.69 -16.10
N THR A 129 -0.18 -5.48 -15.61
CA THR A 129 1.13 -5.19 -15.01
C THR A 129 1.24 -5.74 -13.59
N ALA A 130 0.15 -5.85 -12.83
CA ALA A 130 0.13 -6.54 -11.54
C ALA A 130 0.39 -8.04 -11.67
N GLU A 131 -0.29 -8.73 -12.60
CA GLU A 131 -0.07 -10.16 -12.89
C GLU A 131 1.38 -10.45 -13.31
N ARG A 132 2.00 -9.54 -14.08
CA ARG A 132 3.40 -9.66 -14.52
C ARG A 132 4.42 -9.32 -13.43
N ASP A 133 4.27 -8.18 -12.75
CA ASP A 133 5.31 -7.59 -11.90
C ASP A 133 5.10 -7.86 -10.39
N TYR A 134 3.89 -8.23 -9.98
CA TYR A 134 3.53 -8.61 -8.61
C TYR A 134 2.72 -9.92 -8.57
N PRO A 135 3.26 -11.06 -9.06
CA PRO A 135 2.50 -12.32 -9.14
C PRO A 135 1.93 -12.81 -7.80
N ASP A 136 2.65 -12.58 -6.69
CA ASP A 136 2.20 -12.92 -5.33
C ASP A 136 1.16 -11.95 -4.72
N TRP A 137 0.70 -10.94 -5.46
CA TRP A 137 -0.19 -9.90 -4.94
C TRP A 137 -1.58 -9.96 -5.56
N VAL A 138 -2.56 -9.64 -4.73
CA VAL A 138 -3.97 -9.52 -5.13
C VAL A 138 -4.30 -8.07 -5.42
N VAL A 139 -4.77 -7.77 -6.63
CA VAL A 139 -5.35 -6.47 -6.96
C VAL A 139 -6.78 -6.42 -6.40
N ARG A 140 -7.08 -5.45 -5.55
CA ARG A 140 -8.42 -5.26 -4.98
C ARG A 140 -9.01 -3.94 -5.42
N ILE A 141 -10.08 -4.01 -6.21
CA ILE A 141 -10.79 -2.85 -6.74
C ILE A 141 -12.02 -2.61 -5.86
N TYR A 142 -11.96 -1.59 -5.02
CA TYR A 142 -13.12 -1.13 -4.26
C TYR A 142 -14.05 -0.31 -5.16
N HIS A 143 -15.37 -0.50 -5.05
CA HIS A 143 -16.34 0.25 -5.86
C HIS A 143 -17.69 0.48 -5.17
N ASN A 144 -18.43 1.50 -5.63
CA ASN A 144 -19.81 1.78 -5.19
C ASN A 144 -20.90 1.18 -6.11
N ILE A 145 -20.53 0.60 -7.26
CA ILE A 145 -21.47 0.02 -8.23
C ILE A 145 -22.25 -1.14 -7.59
N ARG A 146 -23.59 -1.11 -7.69
CA ARG A 146 -24.51 -2.07 -7.03
C ARG A 146 -25.12 -3.14 -7.94
N ASP A 147 -25.31 -2.86 -9.22
CA ASP A 147 -26.29 -3.58 -10.06
C ASP A 147 -25.73 -4.03 -11.43
N ARG A 148 -26.23 -5.16 -11.94
CA ARG A 148 -26.10 -5.64 -13.34
C ARG A 148 -27.06 -4.91 -14.30
N GLY A 149 -28.09 -4.27 -13.76
CA GLY A 149 -29.07 -3.47 -14.47
C GLY A 149 -28.83 -1.95 -14.37
N GLY A 150 -29.81 -1.20 -14.87
CA GLY A 150 -29.86 0.25 -14.73
C GLY A 150 -28.69 1.02 -15.38
N PRO A 151 -28.50 2.29 -14.99
CA PRO A 151 -27.51 3.19 -15.60
C PRO A 151 -26.03 2.87 -15.30
N GLU A 152 -25.73 1.94 -14.38
CA GLU A 152 -24.35 1.54 -14.03
C GLU A 152 -23.88 0.27 -14.75
N ARG A 153 -24.77 -0.40 -15.50
CA ARG A 153 -24.51 -1.70 -16.14
C ARG A 153 -23.23 -1.75 -16.95
N GLU A 154 -22.90 -0.73 -17.75
CA GLU A 154 -21.68 -0.73 -18.56
C GLU A 154 -20.43 -0.85 -17.68
N ALA A 155 -20.40 -0.15 -16.55
CA ALA A 155 -19.26 -0.20 -15.62
C ALA A 155 -19.23 -1.51 -14.82
N HIS A 156 -20.39 -2.09 -14.49
CA HIS A 156 -20.49 -3.43 -13.92
C HIS A 156 -19.93 -4.49 -14.89
N ASP A 157 -20.40 -4.50 -16.13
CA ASP A 157 -19.97 -5.43 -17.18
C ASP A 157 -18.45 -5.28 -17.46
N GLN A 158 -17.92 -4.05 -17.44
CA GLN A 158 -16.49 -3.75 -17.55
C GLN A 158 -15.65 -4.24 -16.35
N LEU A 159 -16.12 -4.05 -15.11
CA LEU A 159 -15.46 -4.60 -13.92
C LEU A 159 -15.44 -6.14 -13.97
N CYS A 160 -16.54 -6.75 -14.41
CA CYS A 160 -16.64 -8.20 -14.53
C CYS A 160 -15.75 -8.78 -15.62
N ASP A 161 -15.59 -8.13 -16.79
CA ASP A 161 -14.63 -8.58 -17.80
C ASP A 161 -13.18 -8.63 -17.24
N ILE A 162 -12.78 -7.66 -16.43
CA ILE A 162 -11.48 -7.65 -15.76
C ILE A 162 -11.41 -8.78 -14.74
N TYR A 163 -12.38 -8.87 -13.83
CA TYR A 163 -12.41 -9.88 -12.77
C TYR A 163 -12.37 -11.32 -13.29
N CYS A 164 -13.14 -11.60 -14.36
CA CYS A 164 -13.21 -12.92 -14.98
C CYS A 164 -11.98 -13.26 -15.81
N ARG A 165 -11.18 -12.25 -16.24
CA ARG A 165 -9.94 -12.47 -17.00
C ARG A 165 -8.72 -12.71 -16.09
N PHE A 166 -8.64 -12.03 -14.96
CA PHE A 166 -7.42 -12.00 -14.14
C PHE A 166 -7.60 -12.72 -12.80
N HIS A 167 -6.87 -13.82 -12.61
CA HIS A 167 -7.00 -14.67 -11.42
C HIS A 167 -6.56 -13.98 -10.11
N ASN A 168 -5.76 -12.92 -10.19
CA ASN A 168 -5.30 -12.12 -9.05
C ASN A 168 -6.14 -10.86 -8.75
N VAL A 169 -7.26 -10.61 -9.46
CA VAL A 169 -8.15 -9.44 -9.22
C VAL A 169 -9.39 -9.81 -8.40
N ASP A 170 -9.64 -9.13 -7.28
CA ASP A 170 -10.89 -9.24 -6.50
C ASP A 170 -11.69 -7.92 -6.56
N LEU A 171 -13.02 -8.02 -6.63
CA LEU A 171 -13.94 -6.87 -6.63
C LEU A 171 -14.57 -6.67 -5.26
N CYS A 172 -14.26 -5.54 -4.60
CA CYS A 172 -14.75 -5.20 -3.28
C CYS A 172 -15.90 -4.18 -3.36
N SER A 173 -17.12 -4.66 -3.61
CA SER A 173 -18.32 -3.81 -3.57
C SER A 173 -18.55 -3.27 -2.15
N VAL A 174 -18.36 -1.97 -1.95
CA VAL A 174 -18.59 -1.28 -0.67
C VAL A 174 -20.05 -1.37 -0.22
N PRO A 175 -21.07 -1.23 -1.10
CA PRO A 175 -22.45 -1.58 -0.80
C PRO A 175 -22.65 -2.97 -0.17
N LEU A 176 -22.11 -4.01 -0.81
CA LEU A 176 -22.24 -5.38 -0.31
C LEU A 176 -21.41 -5.61 0.97
N LEU A 177 -20.32 -4.86 1.19
CA LEU A 177 -19.60 -4.85 2.46
C LEU A 177 -20.45 -4.26 3.59
N ILE A 178 -21.11 -3.12 3.36
CA ILE A 178 -22.04 -2.50 4.32
C ILE A 178 -23.17 -3.49 4.68
N GLU A 179 -23.75 -4.16 3.68
CA GLU A 179 -24.78 -5.17 3.90
C GLU A 179 -24.28 -6.41 4.67
N ARG A 180 -23.01 -6.81 4.48
CA ARG A 180 -22.38 -7.89 5.27
C ARG A 180 -22.07 -7.49 6.71
N ILE A 181 -21.69 -6.24 6.97
CA ILE A 181 -21.55 -5.69 8.34
C ILE A 181 -22.94 -5.65 9.01
N GLY A 182 -23.99 -5.35 8.25
CA GLY A 182 -25.38 -5.41 8.70
C GLY A 182 -25.66 -4.37 9.79
N ASN A 183 -26.04 -4.83 10.99
CA ASN A 183 -26.25 -3.97 12.17
C ASN A 183 -25.12 -4.07 13.20
N GLN A 184 -23.98 -4.67 12.84
CA GLN A 184 -22.83 -4.79 13.73
C GLN A 184 -22.01 -3.50 13.70
N THR A 185 -21.58 -2.98 14.85
CA THR A 185 -20.63 -1.86 14.93
C THR A 185 -19.16 -2.31 14.94
N PHE A 186 -18.93 -3.62 14.89
CA PHE A 186 -17.62 -4.25 14.82
C PHE A 186 -17.43 -4.89 13.42
N PRO A 187 -16.26 -4.72 12.77
CA PRO A 187 -15.11 -3.93 13.23
C PRO A 187 -15.30 -2.42 13.04
N ILE A 188 -16.32 -1.98 12.30
CA ILE A 188 -16.61 -0.56 12.05
C ILE A 188 -18.12 -0.34 11.83
N ASP A 189 -18.60 0.86 12.12
CA ASP A 189 -20.01 1.24 11.90
C ASP A 189 -20.35 1.31 10.38
N PRO A 190 -21.36 0.57 9.90
CA PRO A 190 -21.77 0.54 8.50
C PRO A 190 -22.27 1.91 7.99
N ALA A 191 -22.85 2.76 8.85
CA ALA A 191 -23.27 4.10 8.46
C ALA A 191 -22.07 5.02 8.17
N LEU A 192 -20.97 4.87 8.93
CA LEU A 192 -19.72 5.57 8.67
C LEU A 192 -19.06 5.08 7.37
N VAL A 193 -19.14 3.78 7.06
CA VAL A 193 -18.67 3.25 5.76
C VAL A 193 -19.53 3.78 4.60
N ALA A 194 -20.85 3.92 4.79
CA ALA A 194 -21.75 4.49 3.79
C ALA A 194 -21.47 5.99 3.51
N GLY A 195 -21.08 6.76 4.53
CA GLY A 195 -20.69 8.16 4.40
C GLY A 195 -19.21 8.40 4.01
N LEU A 196 -18.41 7.34 3.85
CA LEU A 196 -16.99 7.45 3.54
C LEU A 196 -16.74 8.02 2.14
N ASN A 197 -15.90 9.05 2.06
CA ASN A 197 -15.41 9.63 0.82
C ASN A 197 -14.87 8.52 -0.11
N PRO A 198 -15.42 8.33 -1.32
CA PRO A 198 -15.09 7.17 -2.16
C PRO A 198 -13.61 7.00 -2.55
N LYS A 199 -12.82 8.10 -2.52
CA LYS A 199 -11.35 8.03 -2.67
C LYS A 199 -10.67 7.18 -1.59
N MET A 200 -11.30 7.07 -0.42
CA MET A 200 -10.77 6.39 0.76
C MET A 200 -11.25 4.94 0.89
N PHE A 201 -12.11 4.45 0.00
CA PHE A 201 -12.54 3.04 0.01
C PHE A 201 -11.35 2.07 -0.11
N ARG A 202 -10.32 2.44 -0.89
CA ARG A 202 -9.05 1.70 -1.02
C ARG A 202 -8.28 1.53 0.30
N TYR A 203 -8.60 2.29 1.35
CA TYR A 203 -8.03 2.15 2.68
C TYR A 203 -8.78 1.12 3.54
N LEU A 204 -10.00 0.70 3.17
CA LEU A 204 -10.80 -0.25 3.95
C LEU A 204 -10.09 -1.60 4.14
N VAL A 205 -9.12 -1.94 3.28
CA VAL A 205 -8.23 -3.11 3.44
C VAL A 205 -7.49 -3.13 4.78
N MET A 206 -7.25 -1.97 5.41
CA MET A 206 -6.60 -1.85 6.73
C MET A 206 -7.39 -2.54 7.86
N LEU A 207 -8.65 -2.92 7.64
CA LEU A 207 -9.49 -3.69 8.56
C LEU A 207 -9.66 -5.17 8.14
N ASP A 208 -9.13 -5.61 6.99
CA ASP A 208 -9.26 -7.00 6.55
C ASP A 208 -8.32 -7.91 7.36
N PRO A 209 -8.80 -8.89 8.14
CA PRO A 209 -7.93 -9.75 8.94
C PRO A 209 -6.98 -10.62 8.10
N ASN A 210 -7.32 -10.87 6.83
CA ASN A 210 -6.55 -11.76 5.95
C ASN A 210 -5.34 -11.10 5.29
N VAL A 211 -5.16 -9.79 5.45
CA VAL A 211 -4.14 -9.01 4.73
C VAL A 211 -2.99 -8.65 5.68
N ASP A 212 -1.78 -9.02 5.27
CA ASP A 212 -0.53 -8.72 6.00
C ASP A 212 0.11 -7.42 5.53
N VAL A 213 -0.02 -7.11 4.24
CA VAL A 213 0.58 -5.93 3.60
C VAL A 213 -0.38 -5.37 2.55
N PHE A 214 -0.52 -4.05 2.50
CA PHE A 214 -1.15 -3.39 1.37
C PHE A 214 -0.34 -2.22 0.83
N ILE A 215 -0.54 -1.92 -0.45
CA ILE A 215 -0.13 -0.68 -1.11
C ILE A 215 -1.37 -0.08 -1.78
N SER A 216 -1.59 1.22 -1.59
CA SER A 216 -2.75 1.95 -2.13
C SER A 216 -2.34 2.69 -3.39
N ARG A 217 -3.17 2.66 -4.44
CA ARG A 217 -2.91 3.28 -5.76
C ARG A 217 -4.12 4.05 -6.28
N ASP A 218 -3.88 5.09 -7.09
CA ASP A 218 -4.94 5.73 -7.91
C ASP A 218 -5.18 4.90 -9.18
N VAL A 219 -6.39 4.94 -9.75
CA VAL A 219 -6.71 4.14 -10.97
C VAL A 219 -5.94 4.63 -12.20
N ASP A 220 -5.42 5.86 -12.18
CA ASP A 220 -4.49 6.39 -13.17
C ASP A 220 -3.02 6.22 -12.76
N SER A 221 -2.72 5.23 -11.91
CA SER A 221 -1.37 4.80 -11.56
C SER A 221 -1.08 3.37 -12.02
N ILE A 222 -0.43 3.25 -13.17
CA ILE A 222 0.03 1.96 -13.71
C ILE A 222 1.26 1.51 -12.92
N ILE A 223 1.35 0.21 -12.63
CA ILE A 223 2.52 -0.40 -11.99
C ILE A 223 3.71 -0.38 -12.95
N TRP A 224 4.86 0.07 -12.44
CA TRP A 224 6.15 0.12 -13.16
C TRP A 224 7.20 -0.70 -12.41
N PRO A 225 8.19 -1.31 -13.09
CA PRO A 225 9.26 -2.07 -12.42
C PRO A 225 9.97 -1.28 -11.31
N ARG A 226 10.25 0.01 -11.53
CA ARG A 226 10.81 0.94 -10.53
C ARG A 226 10.00 1.04 -9.24
N GLU A 227 8.68 0.87 -9.32
CA GLU A 227 7.81 0.77 -8.14
C GLU A 227 8.03 -0.56 -7.41
N VAL A 228 8.05 -1.65 -8.17
CA VAL A 228 8.21 -3.02 -7.65
C VAL A 228 9.55 -3.18 -6.93
N ASP A 229 10.63 -2.59 -7.46
CA ASP A 229 11.94 -2.55 -6.82
C ASP A 229 11.89 -1.80 -5.47
N ALA A 230 11.26 -0.62 -5.44
CA ALA A 230 11.12 0.20 -4.24
C ALA A 230 10.21 -0.44 -3.17
N VAL A 231 9.14 -1.12 -3.59
CA VAL A 231 8.29 -1.93 -2.70
C VAL A 231 9.08 -3.15 -2.20
N ALA A 232 9.84 -3.85 -3.04
CA ALA A 232 10.65 -4.99 -2.64
C ALA A 232 11.78 -4.61 -1.66
N GLU A 233 12.37 -3.44 -1.80
CA GLU A 233 13.31 -2.89 -0.82
C GLU A 233 12.59 -2.59 0.52
N TRP A 234 11.44 -1.92 0.46
CA TRP A 234 10.64 -1.65 1.66
C TRP A 234 10.21 -2.93 2.38
N LEU A 235 9.75 -3.96 1.68
CA LEU A 235 9.35 -5.25 2.27
C LEU A 235 10.48 -5.88 3.09
N LYS A 236 11.72 -5.79 2.61
CA LYS A 236 12.93 -6.30 3.29
C LYS A 236 13.35 -5.47 4.51
N SER A 237 12.85 -4.24 4.63
CA SER A 237 13.13 -3.36 5.78
C SER A 237 12.23 -3.63 6.99
N ASN A 238 12.62 -3.10 8.15
CA ASN A 238 11.80 -3.14 9.36
C ASN A 238 10.75 -2.02 9.45
N TYR A 239 10.61 -1.15 8.44
CA TYR A 239 9.63 -0.05 8.45
C TYR A 239 8.21 -0.55 8.20
N THR A 240 7.27 -0.15 9.04
CA THR A 240 5.83 -0.46 8.90
C THR A 240 5.24 0.21 7.67
N PHE A 241 5.57 1.48 7.41
CA PHE A 241 4.96 2.30 6.35
C PHE A 241 5.89 2.53 5.16
N HIS A 242 5.31 2.76 3.99
CA HIS A 242 6.00 3.11 2.74
C HIS A 242 5.38 4.34 2.09
N VAL A 243 6.20 5.22 1.53
CA VAL A 243 5.76 6.28 0.62
C VAL A 243 6.70 6.41 -0.58
N MET A 244 6.16 6.80 -1.74
CA MET A 244 6.92 6.99 -2.98
C MET A 244 6.60 8.33 -3.65
N ARG A 245 7.63 9.10 -3.97
CA ARG A 245 7.51 10.44 -4.57
C ARG A 245 8.46 10.58 -5.76
N ASP A 246 8.06 9.98 -6.88
CA ASP A 246 8.89 9.86 -8.08
C ASP A 246 8.77 11.04 -9.07
N HIS A 247 8.11 12.14 -8.74
CA HIS A 247 7.92 13.26 -9.68
C HIS A 247 8.01 14.62 -8.99
N LYS A 248 8.41 15.67 -9.72
CA LYS A 248 8.58 17.03 -9.18
C LYS A 248 7.33 17.64 -8.55
N PHE A 249 6.13 17.15 -8.90
CA PHE A 249 4.87 17.58 -8.30
C PHE A 249 4.36 16.64 -7.18
N HIS A 250 5.12 15.61 -6.81
CA HIS A 250 4.82 14.71 -5.69
C HIS A 250 5.21 15.34 -4.35
N GLY A 251 4.68 16.53 -4.07
CA GLY A 251 5.02 17.36 -2.91
C GLY A 251 4.29 17.04 -1.61
N SER A 252 3.32 16.10 -1.63
CA SER A 252 2.63 15.64 -0.42
C SER A 252 3.51 14.69 0.40
N ILE A 253 3.41 14.77 1.72
CA ILE A 253 4.21 13.95 2.65
C ILE A 253 3.94 12.45 2.45
N ILE A 254 2.67 12.05 2.50
CA ILE A 254 2.15 10.74 2.09
C ILE A 254 1.22 10.98 0.91
N LEU A 255 1.60 10.64 -0.32
CA LEU A 255 0.68 10.72 -1.46
C LEU A 255 -0.44 9.67 -1.34
N ALA A 256 -1.69 10.08 -1.56
CA ALA A 256 -2.86 9.21 -1.38
C ALA A 256 -2.84 7.92 -2.23
N GLY A 257 -2.31 8.01 -3.45
CA GLY A 257 -2.05 6.86 -4.31
C GLY A 257 -0.64 6.27 -4.21
N MET A 258 0.31 6.81 -3.44
CA MET A 258 1.70 6.29 -3.45
C MET A 258 2.19 5.95 -2.05
N TRP A 259 1.43 5.13 -1.33
CA TRP A 259 1.80 4.65 0.01
C TRP A 259 1.38 3.20 0.25
N GLY A 260 1.80 2.65 1.39
CA GLY A 260 1.42 1.33 1.86
C GLY A 260 1.79 1.09 3.32
N ALA A 261 1.31 -0.02 3.88
CA ALA A 261 1.68 -0.45 5.23
C ALA A 261 1.71 -1.98 5.39
N LYS A 262 2.60 -2.47 6.24
CA LYS A 262 2.63 -3.85 6.75
C LYS A 262 1.65 -3.96 7.92
N LEU A 263 0.40 -4.25 7.59
CA LEU A 263 -0.71 -4.41 8.54
C LEU A 263 -0.35 -5.32 9.72
N ILE A 264 0.28 -6.46 9.43
CA ILE A 264 0.60 -7.49 10.45
C ILE A 264 1.61 -7.01 11.51
N GLN A 265 2.51 -6.06 11.17
CA GLN A 265 3.51 -5.57 12.12
C GLN A 265 2.93 -4.71 13.24
N ARG A 266 1.82 -3.99 12.97
CA ARG A 266 1.26 -2.96 13.86
C ARG A 266 -0.27 -2.98 13.84
N ARG A 267 -0.89 -4.17 13.84
CA ARG A 267 -2.32 -4.38 13.57
C ARG A 267 -3.23 -3.40 14.30
N ASP A 268 -3.17 -3.34 15.63
CA ASP A 268 -4.02 -2.48 16.47
C ASP A 268 -3.90 -0.98 16.13
N LEU A 269 -2.69 -0.51 15.80
CA LEU A 269 -2.46 0.86 15.37
C LEU A 269 -3.11 1.13 14.02
N ILE A 270 -2.87 0.25 13.04
CA ILE A 270 -3.43 0.41 11.69
C ILE A 270 -4.97 0.38 11.73
N GLU A 271 -5.52 -0.50 12.54
CA GLU A 271 -6.95 -0.62 12.81
C GLU A 271 -7.54 0.63 13.47
N GLY A 272 -6.85 1.22 14.45
CA GLY A 272 -7.22 2.52 15.04
C GLY A 272 -7.14 3.67 14.03
N LEU A 273 -6.06 3.73 13.24
CA LEU A 273 -5.87 4.71 12.17
C LEU A 273 -6.98 4.62 11.12
N MET A 274 -7.40 3.42 10.71
CA MET A 274 -8.47 3.28 9.72
C MET A 274 -9.81 3.77 10.26
N ARG A 275 -10.15 3.48 11.52
CA ARG A 275 -11.38 4.01 12.15
C ARG A 275 -11.37 5.53 12.21
N ALA A 276 -10.23 6.16 12.52
CA ALA A 276 -10.06 7.61 12.44
C ALA A 276 -10.15 8.15 11.01
N LEU A 277 -9.55 7.47 10.01
CA LEU A 277 -9.66 7.82 8.60
C LEU A 277 -11.11 7.80 8.11
N VAL A 278 -11.92 6.83 8.53
CA VAL A 278 -13.34 6.80 8.15
C VAL A 278 -14.13 7.96 8.76
N LEU A 279 -13.85 8.34 10.00
CA LEU A 279 -14.47 9.50 10.65
C LEU A 279 -14.12 10.83 9.95
N ALA A 280 -12.86 11.05 9.58
CA ALA A 280 -12.48 12.22 8.78
C ALA A 280 -13.00 12.15 7.34
N GLY A 281 -13.08 10.94 6.79
CA GLY A 281 -13.59 10.64 5.47
C GLY A 281 -15.09 10.91 5.28
N GLN A 282 -15.85 11.28 6.32
CA GLN A 282 -17.23 11.75 6.14
C GLN A 282 -17.29 13.06 5.32
N ASN A 283 -16.19 13.81 5.24
CA ASN A 283 -16.08 15.01 4.43
C ASN A 283 -15.87 14.67 2.93
N GLN A 284 -16.79 15.12 2.07
CA GLN A 284 -16.81 14.78 0.64
C GLN A 284 -15.93 15.66 -0.25
N ILE A 285 -15.02 16.45 0.34
CA ILE A 285 -14.10 17.31 -0.41
C ILE A 285 -13.07 16.47 -1.18
N GLY A 286 -12.77 16.87 -2.43
CA GLY A 286 -11.96 16.07 -3.36
C GLY A 286 -10.48 15.85 -3.00
N TRP A 287 -9.97 16.50 -1.96
CA TRP A 287 -8.62 16.31 -1.40
C TRP A 287 -8.64 15.76 0.04
N GLN A 288 -9.79 15.27 0.52
CA GLN A 288 -9.94 14.76 1.88
C GLN A 288 -9.07 13.53 2.16
N ASP A 289 -8.90 12.63 1.18
CA ASP A 289 -7.99 11.49 1.30
C ASP A 289 -6.54 11.94 1.54
N GLN A 290 -6.09 12.93 0.78
CA GLN A 290 -4.77 13.54 0.87
C GLN A 290 -4.55 14.27 2.22
N ALA A 291 -5.56 14.96 2.74
CA ALA A 291 -5.53 15.65 4.03
C ALA A 291 -5.60 14.69 5.23
N SER A 292 -6.36 13.60 5.11
CA SER A 292 -6.54 12.64 6.21
C SER A 292 -5.26 11.88 6.47
N LEU A 293 -4.47 11.57 5.44
CA LEU A 293 -3.16 10.94 5.62
C LEU A 293 -2.17 11.86 6.35
N ASP A 294 -2.14 13.15 6.05
CA ASP A 294 -1.29 14.13 6.74
C ASP A 294 -1.70 14.35 8.21
N THR A 295 -3.00 14.37 8.49
CA THR A 295 -3.51 14.69 9.83
C THR A 295 -3.67 13.49 10.76
N ILE A 296 -3.86 12.27 10.22
CA ILE A 296 -4.15 11.05 11.00
C ILE A 296 -3.03 10.02 10.91
N VAL A 297 -2.58 9.66 9.71
CA VAL A 297 -1.58 8.58 9.53
C VAL A 297 -0.17 9.09 9.80
N TRP A 298 0.19 10.24 9.22
CA TRP A 298 1.53 10.80 9.32
C TRP A 298 2.05 11.01 10.75
N PRO A 299 1.27 11.53 11.73
CA PRO A 299 1.74 11.68 13.11
C PRO A 299 2.28 10.39 13.75
N ALA A 300 1.74 9.22 13.36
CA ALA A 300 2.21 7.91 13.79
C ALA A 300 3.28 7.32 12.85
N ALA A 301 3.09 7.43 11.53
CA ALA A 301 3.96 6.81 10.53
C ALA A 301 5.35 7.46 10.44
N LYS A 302 5.48 8.74 10.82
CA LYS A 302 6.67 9.55 10.53
C LYS A 302 8.00 9.13 11.18
N TYR A 303 7.96 8.17 12.11
CA TYR A 303 9.13 7.56 12.75
C TYR A 303 9.36 6.10 12.30
N ASP A 304 8.49 5.57 11.43
CA ASP A 304 8.37 4.15 11.08
C ASP A 304 8.04 3.99 9.58
N VAL A 305 8.72 4.79 8.74
CA VAL A 305 8.46 4.91 7.30
C VAL A 305 9.73 4.78 6.47
N MET A 306 9.63 4.02 5.38
CA MET A 306 10.59 4.08 4.28
C MET A 306 10.03 4.98 3.18
N ALA A 307 10.79 5.99 2.76
CA ALA A 307 10.28 7.05 1.89
C ALA A 307 11.18 7.23 0.66
N HIS A 308 10.81 6.61 -0.45
CA HIS A 308 11.55 6.73 -1.71
C HIS A 308 11.18 8.05 -2.42
N ASP A 309 12.19 8.79 -2.89
CA ASP A 309 11.99 10.11 -3.45
C ASP A 309 13.03 10.45 -4.52
N SER A 310 12.56 11.01 -5.63
CA SER A 310 13.40 11.43 -6.75
C SER A 310 13.74 12.93 -6.72
N TYR A 311 12.99 13.77 -6.00
CA TYR A 311 13.07 15.23 -6.12
C TYR A 311 13.01 16.01 -4.81
N GLN A 312 12.19 15.56 -3.85
CA GLN A 312 11.83 16.31 -2.67
C GLN A 312 12.68 15.95 -1.44
N CYS A 313 13.77 15.19 -1.60
CA CYS A 313 14.64 14.77 -0.50
C CYS A 313 15.29 15.94 0.27
N GLN A 314 15.38 17.12 -0.36
CA GLN A 314 15.87 18.37 0.25
C GLN A 314 14.76 19.42 0.46
N ASN A 315 13.49 19.08 0.23
CA ASN A 315 12.37 20.01 0.38
C ASN A 315 12.20 20.38 1.86
N GLU A 316 12.33 21.66 2.20
CA GLU A 316 12.28 22.17 3.59
C GLU A 316 10.98 21.78 4.31
N HIS A 317 9.85 21.76 3.61
CA HIS A 317 8.57 21.35 4.21
C HIS A 317 8.59 19.88 4.61
N LEU A 318 9.13 18.99 3.76
CA LEU A 318 9.19 17.54 4.05
C LEU A 318 10.29 17.19 5.06
N THR A 319 11.44 17.87 5.01
CA THR A 319 12.55 17.61 5.96
C THR A 319 12.27 18.19 7.34
N ARG A 320 11.43 19.22 7.46
CA ARG A 320 11.00 19.79 8.76
C ARG A 320 9.85 19.03 9.42
N THR A 321 9.02 18.28 8.69
CA THR A 321 7.81 17.65 9.27
C THR A 321 8.09 16.34 10.04
N SER A 322 9.29 15.75 9.92
CA SER A 322 9.80 14.65 10.77
C SER A 322 11.30 14.42 10.56
N PRO A 323 12.01 13.60 11.36
CA PRO A 323 13.15 12.79 10.88
C PRO A 323 12.76 11.79 9.76
N LEU A 324 12.07 12.27 8.72
CA LEU A 324 11.74 11.52 7.52
C LEU A 324 13.05 11.12 6.84
N LYS A 325 13.49 9.88 7.05
CA LYS A 325 14.63 9.34 6.31
C LYS A 325 14.18 9.09 4.88
N VAL A 326 14.58 9.98 3.99
CA VAL A 326 14.35 9.85 2.56
C VAL A 326 15.41 8.92 1.96
N PHE A 327 14.96 8.05 1.06
CA PHE A 327 15.77 7.10 0.31
C PHE A 327 15.71 7.45 -1.18
N PRO A 328 16.79 7.28 -1.95
CA PRO A 328 16.72 7.31 -3.40
C PRO A 328 15.91 6.10 -3.89
N PHE A 329 15.32 6.15 -5.10
CA PHE A 329 14.79 4.94 -5.73
C PHE A 329 15.93 3.94 -6.05
N PRO A 330 15.72 2.62 -5.84
CA PRO A 330 16.78 1.61 -5.97
C PRO A 330 17.19 1.29 -7.41
N THR A 331 16.42 1.71 -8.42
CA THR A 331 16.71 1.52 -9.84
C THR A 331 16.66 2.83 -10.62
N GLN A 332 17.31 2.90 -11.78
CA GLN A 332 17.30 4.09 -12.64
C GLN A 332 15.91 4.31 -13.26
N ARG A 333 15.57 5.55 -13.66
CA ARG A 333 14.37 5.78 -14.44
C ARG A 333 14.57 5.27 -15.87
N ALA A 334 13.79 4.27 -16.25
CA ALA A 334 13.71 3.81 -17.63
C ALA A 334 12.61 4.57 -18.40
N GLY A 335 13.01 5.38 -19.38
CA GLY A 335 12.10 6.01 -20.34
C GLY A 335 11.37 7.25 -19.81
N ARG A 336 10.08 7.38 -20.18
CA ARG A 336 9.27 8.61 -20.03
C ARG A 336 8.16 8.49 -18.98
N TYR A 337 8.32 7.59 -18.01
CA TYR A 337 7.29 7.25 -17.03
C TYR A 337 7.80 7.39 -15.61
N TYR A 338 6.88 7.70 -14.69
CA TYR A 338 7.14 7.86 -13.26
C TYR A 338 6.22 6.97 -12.44
N VAL A 339 6.69 6.53 -11.28
CA VAL A 339 5.86 5.79 -10.30
C VAL A 339 4.68 6.67 -9.89
N GLY A 340 3.48 6.19 -10.17
CA GLY A 340 2.23 6.92 -9.96
C GLY A 340 1.71 7.73 -11.16
N GLY A 341 2.29 7.54 -12.34
CA GLY A 341 1.77 8.12 -13.59
C GLY A 341 0.88 7.16 -14.38
N ALA A 342 -0.02 7.74 -15.17
CA ALA A 342 -0.98 7.02 -16.02
C ALA A 342 -0.38 6.40 -17.31
N GLY A 343 0.95 6.31 -17.41
CA GLY A 343 1.66 5.94 -18.65
C GLY A 343 1.61 7.01 -19.75
N GLY A 344 1.33 8.27 -19.40
CA GLY A 344 1.55 9.40 -20.31
C GLY A 344 3.04 9.73 -20.40
N ASP A 345 3.53 10.01 -21.60
CA ASP A 345 4.92 10.41 -21.85
C ASP A 345 5.26 11.72 -21.12
N LEU A 346 6.16 11.64 -20.14
CA LEU A 346 6.80 12.77 -19.49
C LEU A 346 8.31 12.63 -19.62
N TYR A 347 8.97 13.61 -20.24
CA TYR A 347 10.43 13.64 -20.27
C TYR A 347 10.95 13.80 -18.84
N PRO A 348 11.90 12.95 -18.40
CA PRO A 348 12.44 13.03 -17.06
C PRO A 348 13.20 14.33 -16.84
N ASP A 349 13.03 14.94 -15.67
CA ASP A 349 13.79 16.13 -15.27
C ASP A 349 15.07 15.72 -14.53
N LYS A 350 16.03 16.65 -14.44
CA LYS A 350 17.26 16.41 -13.69
C LYS A 350 16.96 16.41 -12.18
N CYS A 351 17.12 15.26 -11.53
CA CYS A 351 16.92 15.12 -10.09
C CYS A 351 18.10 15.69 -9.28
N PRO A 352 17.87 16.22 -8.06
CA PRO A 352 18.95 16.72 -7.21
C PRO A 352 19.95 15.61 -6.89
N GLU A 353 21.25 15.92 -6.89
CA GLU A 353 22.30 14.94 -6.62
C GLU A 353 22.17 14.27 -5.24
N ALA A 354 21.63 15.01 -4.26
CA ALA A 354 21.31 14.49 -2.93
C ALA A 354 20.21 13.40 -2.93
N CYS A 355 19.33 13.37 -3.95
CA CYS A 355 18.25 12.38 -4.06
C CYS A 355 18.64 11.16 -4.91
N ARG A 356 19.86 11.12 -5.46
CA ARG A 356 20.40 9.98 -6.23
C ARG A 356 21.09 8.98 -5.30
N PRO A 357 21.14 7.67 -5.62
CA PRO A 357 21.94 6.70 -4.87
C PRO A 357 23.40 7.12 -4.70
N THR A 358 24.05 6.65 -3.64
CA THR A 358 25.44 7.03 -3.33
C THR A 358 26.45 6.49 -4.33
N ASP A 359 26.13 5.34 -4.91
CA ASP A 359 26.85 4.58 -5.93
C ASP A 359 26.43 4.94 -7.37
N HIS A 360 25.30 5.62 -7.55
CA HIS A 360 24.74 5.98 -8.86
C HIS A 360 24.42 7.48 -9.01
N LYS A 361 25.44 8.33 -8.85
CA LYS A 361 25.31 9.78 -9.07
C LYS A 361 25.15 10.17 -10.54
N ASP A 362 25.50 9.27 -11.46
CA ASP A 362 25.29 9.36 -12.90
C ASP A 362 23.82 9.22 -13.33
N TRP A 363 22.92 8.76 -12.44
CA TRP A 363 21.48 8.73 -12.67
C TRP A 363 20.89 10.14 -12.57
N GLU A 364 21.25 10.99 -13.53
CA GLU A 364 20.93 12.41 -13.53
C GLU A 364 19.44 12.70 -13.70
N TYR A 365 18.75 11.82 -14.43
CA TYR A 365 17.37 11.98 -14.84
C TYR A 365 16.47 11.02 -14.06
N CYS A 366 15.55 11.59 -13.29
CA CYS A 366 14.54 10.87 -12.54
C CYS A 366 13.15 11.44 -12.89
#